data_AF-A0A846Q4Y0-F1
#
_entry.id   AF-A0A846Q4Y0-F1
#
_cell.length_a   1.000
_cell.length_b   1.000
_cell.length_c   1.000
_cell.angle_alpha   90.00
_cell.angle_beta   90.00
_cell.angle_gamma   90.00
#
_symmetry.space_group_name_H-M   'P 1'
#
loop_
_entity.id
_entity.type
_entity.pdbx_description
1 polymer ?
#
loop_
_entity_poly.entity_id
_entity_poly.type
_entity_poly.pdbx_seq_one_letter_code
_entity_poly.pdbx_strand_id
1 'polypeptide(L)'
;MYSLKEIVQEIAKGSDLSESEVKKKIEEKQTELSGLVSQEGAAYIVGKELGVNLLKETKSKLLKIKNVVSGIRSVDLVGRVVGISEKRDFEKNGKKGSVVNVVLGDETGTIRLSLWDSEIEILNELGIKENDALKITNGYVKEDNRGNNELRIGKFGKIEKTEGKGINVPKSEDIEKVFEKVKARDITDLRENEYSEVRASFVQLFRRNPFFEVCPKCETRVEKSGDVWVCKEHGNTEPKYQLVISGVIDDGSGNIRIILFRDLAEKVLDKKAEDLKERSSKEADPLSIYENMDVIGKEFVLRGRVRKNQFTERMEFVVNEVERMDVEKEIKNLLERIKD
;
A
#
# COMPACT_ATOMS: atom_id res chain seq x y z
N MET A 1 27.62 7.12 1.73
CA MET A 1 28.59 8.08 2.26
C MET A 1 29.76 8.17 1.29
N TYR A 2 30.39 9.32 1.09
CA TYR A 2 31.67 9.38 0.38
C TYR A 2 32.75 8.72 1.25
N SER A 3 33.65 7.97 0.64
CA SER A 3 34.93 7.59 1.25
C SER A 3 35.80 8.82 1.44
N LEU A 4 36.75 8.79 2.38
CA LEU A 4 37.68 9.90 2.63
C LEU A 4 38.38 10.38 1.36
N LYS A 5 38.75 9.45 0.46
CA LYS A 5 39.38 9.76 -0.83
C LYS A 5 38.44 10.57 -1.74
N GLU A 6 37.16 10.20 -1.80
CA GLU A 6 36.17 10.95 -2.59
C GLU A 6 35.90 12.33 -1.98
N ILE A 7 35.86 12.46 -0.64
CA ILE A 7 35.69 13.76 0.03
C ILE A 7 36.84 14.70 -0.33
N VAL A 8 38.09 14.22 -0.24
CA VAL A 8 39.28 15.02 -0.58
C VAL A 8 39.24 15.49 -2.03
N GLN A 9 38.82 14.63 -2.95
CA GLN A 9 38.70 14.97 -4.38
C GLN A 9 37.64 16.04 -4.64
N GLU A 10 36.49 15.96 -3.98
CA GLU A 10 35.43 16.95 -4.15
C GLU A 10 35.80 18.30 -3.53
N ILE A 11 36.49 18.32 -2.38
CA ILE A 11 37.04 19.55 -1.81
C ILE A 11 38.08 20.16 -2.76
N ALA A 12 39.01 19.37 -3.31
CA ALA A 12 40.05 19.86 -4.21
C ALA A 12 39.52 20.40 -5.55
N LYS A 13 38.34 19.93 -6.00
CA LYS A 13 37.64 20.50 -7.16
C LYS A 13 36.89 21.79 -6.84
N GLY A 14 36.33 21.88 -5.63
CA GLY A 14 35.46 22.99 -5.22
C GLY A 14 36.18 24.13 -4.48
N SER A 15 37.42 23.91 -4.08
CA SER A 15 38.35 24.89 -3.53
C SER A 15 39.61 24.79 -4.36
N ASP A 16 40.19 25.91 -4.82
CA ASP A 16 41.37 25.97 -5.72
C ASP A 16 42.67 25.41 -5.09
N LEU A 17 42.60 24.23 -4.48
CA LEU A 17 43.62 23.56 -3.67
C LEU A 17 43.88 22.17 -4.24
N SER A 18 45.12 21.72 -4.16
CA SER A 18 45.49 20.34 -4.50
C SER A 18 44.99 19.34 -3.46
N GLU A 19 44.81 18.07 -3.85
CA GLU A 19 44.43 17.00 -2.91
C GLU A 19 45.40 16.88 -1.70
N SER A 20 46.68 17.21 -1.90
CA SER A 20 47.69 17.21 -0.83
C SER A 20 47.45 18.34 0.18
N GLU A 21 47.07 19.52 -0.28
CA GLU A 21 46.78 20.67 0.58
C GLU A 21 45.48 20.47 1.36
N VAL A 22 44.49 19.85 0.71
CA VAL A 22 43.24 19.45 1.37
C VAL A 22 43.50 18.44 2.49
N LYS A 23 44.29 17.38 2.24
CA LYS A 23 44.65 16.41 3.29
C LYS A 23 45.34 17.06 4.48
N LYS A 24 46.27 17.99 4.21
CA LYS A 24 46.96 18.74 5.27
C LYS A 24 45.98 19.55 6.12
N LYS A 25 45.03 20.26 5.49
CA LYS A 25 43.97 21.00 6.21
C LYS A 25 43.07 20.08 7.04
N ILE A 26 42.81 18.86 6.57
CA ILE A 26 42.01 17.87 7.31
C ILE A 26 42.75 17.39 8.56
N GLU A 27 44.04 17.08 8.45
CA GLU A 27 44.89 16.69 9.58
C GLU A 27 45.03 17.82 10.61
N GLU A 28 45.24 19.06 10.14
CA GLU A 28 45.28 20.26 10.97
C GLU A 28 43.94 20.44 11.72
N LYS A 29 42.80 20.31 11.03
CA LYS A 29 41.46 20.42 11.63
C LYS A 29 41.16 19.30 12.63
N GLN A 30 41.61 18.07 12.35
CA GLN A 30 41.45 16.95 13.28
C GLN A 30 42.27 17.16 14.56
N THR A 31 43.48 17.72 14.42
CA THR A 31 44.36 18.06 15.54
C THR A 31 43.81 19.24 16.35
N GLU A 32 43.31 20.28 15.68
CA GLU A 32 42.61 21.42 16.31
C GLU A 32 41.46 20.95 17.20
N LEU A 33 40.70 19.96 16.73
CA LEU A 33 39.59 19.37 17.46
C LEU A 33 40.02 18.27 18.44
N SER A 34 41.32 18.19 18.77
CA SER A 34 41.90 17.25 19.74
C SER A 34 41.52 15.78 19.49
N GLY A 35 41.33 15.40 18.22
CA GLY A 35 40.92 14.04 17.84
C GLY A 35 39.48 13.68 18.19
N LEU A 36 38.64 14.63 18.63
CA LEU A 36 37.22 14.39 18.92
C LEU A 36 36.40 14.02 17.67
N VAL A 37 36.97 14.23 16.47
CA VAL A 37 36.36 13.90 15.19
C VAL A 37 37.24 12.93 14.39
N SER A 38 36.59 12.05 13.62
CA SER A 38 37.32 11.21 12.64
C SER A 38 37.90 12.06 11.52
N GLN A 39 38.82 11.49 10.72
CA GLN A 39 39.35 12.16 9.53
C GLN A 39 38.23 12.54 8.55
N GLU A 40 37.21 11.71 8.39
CA GLU A 40 36.02 12.01 7.59
C GLU A 40 35.24 13.19 8.19
N GLY A 41 35.06 13.22 9.51
CA GLY A 41 34.40 14.33 10.20
C GLY A 41 35.15 15.65 10.02
N ALA A 42 36.47 15.64 10.17
CA ALA A 42 37.32 16.79 9.89
C ALA A 42 37.24 17.21 8.41
N ALA A 43 37.20 16.27 7.48
CA ALA A 43 37.03 16.53 6.05
C ALA A 43 35.71 17.23 5.72
N TYR A 44 34.61 16.82 6.37
CA TYR A 44 33.32 17.51 6.23
C TYR A 44 33.35 18.95 6.76
N ILE A 45 34.05 19.20 7.86
CA ILE A 45 34.19 20.54 8.44
C ILE A 45 35.02 21.43 7.50
N VAL A 46 36.17 20.94 7.03
CA VAL A 46 37.05 21.64 6.09
C VAL A 46 36.31 21.97 4.79
N GLY A 47 35.58 21.02 4.21
CA GLY A 47 34.80 21.29 3.00
C GLY A 47 33.75 22.38 3.20
N LYS A 48 33.07 22.41 4.35
CA LYS A 48 32.10 23.45 4.69
C LYS A 48 32.75 24.82 4.86
N GLU A 49 33.91 24.90 5.51
CA GLU A 49 34.69 26.14 5.66
C GLU A 49 35.16 26.70 4.31
N LEU A 50 35.50 25.81 3.37
CA LEU A 50 35.91 26.16 2.01
C LEU A 50 34.72 26.41 1.07
N GLY A 51 33.48 26.41 1.57
CA GLY A 51 32.28 26.64 0.76
C GLY A 51 31.91 25.47 -0.18
N VAL A 52 32.54 24.31 -0.02
CA VAL A 52 32.29 23.11 -0.82
C VAL A 52 31.13 22.33 -0.23
N ASN A 53 30.07 22.15 -1.01
CA ASN A 53 28.93 21.35 -0.60
C ASN A 53 29.24 19.84 -0.74
N LEU A 54 29.72 19.23 0.34
CA LEU A 54 30.04 17.79 0.41
C LEU A 54 28.84 16.90 0.76
N LEU A 55 27.69 17.51 1.03
CA LEU A 55 26.45 16.77 1.02
C LEU A 55 26.24 16.39 -0.44
N LYS A 56 26.35 15.09 -0.78
CA LYS A 56 25.61 14.60 -1.95
C LYS A 56 24.24 15.23 -1.80
N GLU A 57 23.75 15.94 -2.82
CA GLU A 57 22.32 15.92 -3.08
C GLU A 57 21.95 14.47 -2.83
N THR A 58 21.22 14.22 -1.76
CA THR A 58 20.76 12.89 -1.50
C THR A 58 19.85 12.68 -2.68
N LYS A 59 20.38 12.07 -3.75
CA LYS A 59 19.64 11.11 -4.55
C LYS A 59 19.14 10.16 -3.47
N SER A 60 18.03 10.55 -2.88
CA SER A 60 17.23 9.74 -1.99
C SER A 60 17.24 8.39 -2.66
N LYS A 61 17.80 7.41 -1.95
CA LYS A 61 17.88 6.07 -2.49
C LYS A 61 16.42 5.68 -2.66
N LEU A 62 15.96 5.65 -3.91
CA LEU A 62 14.55 5.41 -4.21
C LEU A 62 14.12 4.15 -3.48
N LEU A 63 13.13 4.30 -2.62
CA LEU A 63 12.62 3.23 -1.81
C LEU A 63 11.82 2.30 -2.73
N LYS A 64 12.24 1.03 -2.78
CA LYS A 64 11.49 -0.02 -3.45
C LYS A 64 10.21 -0.32 -2.70
N ILE A 65 9.14 -0.63 -3.44
CA ILE A 65 7.81 -0.83 -2.87
C ILE A 65 7.80 -1.92 -1.80
N LYS A 66 8.49 -3.04 -2.00
CA LYS A 66 8.57 -4.12 -0.98
C LYS A 66 9.13 -3.69 0.38
N ASN A 67 9.89 -2.60 0.41
CA ASN A 67 10.51 -2.08 1.63
C ASN A 67 9.68 -0.96 2.28
N VAL A 68 8.49 -0.68 1.72
CA VAL A 68 7.57 0.32 2.28
C VAL A 68 6.86 -0.24 3.51
N VAL A 69 7.18 0.32 4.67
CA VAL A 69 6.52 0.04 5.95
C VAL A 69 5.83 1.28 6.51
N SER A 70 4.76 1.07 7.26
CA SER A 70 3.98 2.12 7.93
C SER A 70 4.88 3.01 8.80
N GLY A 71 4.61 4.31 8.82
CA GLY A 71 5.32 5.28 9.65
C GLY A 71 6.60 5.86 9.03
N ILE A 72 7.09 5.32 7.91
CA ILE A 72 8.18 5.96 7.16
C ILE A 72 7.70 7.32 6.60
N ARG A 73 8.54 8.33 6.76
CA ARG A 73 8.39 9.66 6.17
C ARG A 73 9.51 9.92 5.17
N SER A 74 9.33 10.95 4.34
CA SER A 74 10.31 11.32 3.31
C SER A 74 10.63 10.18 2.36
N VAL A 75 9.58 9.50 1.91
CA VAL A 75 9.66 8.43 0.92
C VAL A 75 9.79 9.04 -0.46
N ASP A 76 10.91 8.71 -1.09
CA ASP A 76 11.13 8.95 -2.50
C ASP A 76 11.05 7.62 -3.22
N LEU A 77 10.14 7.49 -4.18
CA LEU A 77 9.79 6.25 -4.84
C LEU A 77 9.50 6.53 -6.30
N VAL A 78 9.80 5.57 -7.17
CA VAL A 78 9.38 5.63 -8.56
C VAL A 78 8.63 4.36 -8.87
N GLY A 79 7.45 4.52 -9.46
CA GLY A 79 6.60 3.42 -9.88
C GLY A 79 5.81 3.82 -11.11
N ARG A 80 5.35 2.84 -11.86
CA ARG A 80 4.44 3.06 -12.99
C ARG A 80 3.01 2.90 -12.53
N VAL A 81 2.14 3.73 -13.08
CA VAL A 81 0.70 3.68 -12.84
C VAL A 81 0.14 2.41 -13.46
N VAL A 82 -0.43 1.58 -12.61
CA VAL A 82 -1.09 0.33 -12.97
C VAL A 82 -2.57 0.55 -13.17
N GLY A 83 -3.16 1.37 -12.31
CA GLY A 83 -4.58 1.66 -12.32
C GLY A 83 -4.87 2.93 -11.57
N ILE A 84 -5.95 3.58 -11.97
CA ILE A 84 -6.47 4.77 -11.32
C ILE A 84 -7.92 4.48 -10.96
N SER A 85 -8.27 4.57 -9.67
CA SER A 85 -9.64 4.38 -9.25
C SER A 85 -10.52 5.54 -9.70
N GLU A 86 -11.82 5.30 -9.79
CA GLU A 86 -12.78 6.40 -9.93
C GLU A 86 -12.68 7.38 -8.76
N LYS A 87 -13.00 8.65 -9.02
CA LYS A 87 -13.10 9.67 -7.99
C LYS A 87 -14.24 9.32 -7.06
N ARG A 88 -13.90 9.22 -5.78
CA ARG A 88 -14.87 8.94 -4.73
C ARG A 88 -15.03 10.15 -3.83
N ASP A 89 -16.23 10.70 -3.79
CA ASP A 89 -16.58 11.78 -2.87
C ASP A 89 -16.99 11.21 -1.50
N PHE A 90 -16.63 11.95 -0.45
CA PHE A 90 -17.02 11.66 0.92
C PHE A 90 -17.27 12.96 1.68
N GLU A 91 -18.02 12.91 2.76
CA GLU A 91 -18.14 14.02 3.71
C GLU A 91 -17.48 13.57 5.02
N LYS A 92 -16.68 14.40 5.68
CA LYS A 92 -15.97 14.10 6.93
C LYS A 92 -15.98 15.34 7.83
N ASN A 93 -16.58 15.26 9.01
CA ASN A 93 -16.78 16.37 9.96
C ASN A 93 -17.46 17.59 9.33
N GLY A 94 -18.53 17.38 8.55
CA GLY A 94 -19.22 18.44 7.80
C GLY A 94 -18.42 19.05 6.64
N LYS A 95 -17.19 18.60 6.38
CA LYS A 95 -16.39 18.99 5.22
C LYS A 95 -16.56 17.97 4.11
N LYS A 96 -16.91 18.40 2.91
CA LYS A 96 -16.84 17.56 1.72
C LYS A 96 -15.37 17.36 1.35
N GLY A 97 -15.03 16.15 0.96
CA GLY A 97 -13.74 15.81 0.41
C GLY A 97 -13.87 14.76 -0.68
N SER A 98 -12.79 14.55 -1.40
CA SER A 98 -12.74 13.60 -2.49
C SER A 98 -11.45 12.82 -2.41
N VAL A 99 -11.45 11.57 -2.86
CA VAL A 99 -10.25 10.74 -2.96
C VAL A 99 -10.20 10.01 -4.30
N VAL A 100 -9.00 9.99 -4.90
CA VAL A 100 -8.64 9.10 -6.02
C VAL A 100 -7.43 8.29 -5.59
N ASN A 101 -7.44 7.00 -5.90
CA ASN A 101 -6.32 6.11 -5.62
C ASN A 101 -5.59 5.77 -6.90
N VAL A 102 -4.28 6.00 -6.92
CA VAL A 102 -3.38 5.58 -7.99
C VAL A 102 -2.61 4.36 -7.50
N VAL A 103 -2.67 3.26 -8.22
CA VAL A 103 -1.85 2.08 -7.93
C VAL A 103 -0.53 2.23 -8.66
N LEU A 104 0.57 2.26 -7.90
CA LEU A 104 1.94 2.32 -8.43
C LEU A 104 2.59 0.95 -8.30
N GLY A 105 3.24 0.49 -9.38
CA GLY A 105 4.01 -0.75 -9.42
C GLY A 105 5.49 -0.51 -9.73
N ASP A 106 6.34 -1.32 -9.12
CA ASP A 106 7.76 -1.49 -9.46
C ASP A 106 8.09 -2.99 -9.55
N GLU A 107 9.35 -3.36 -9.76
CA GLU A 107 9.74 -4.77 -9.91
C GLU A 107 9.62 -5.58 -8.62
N THR A 108 9.28 -4.93 -7.51
CA THR A 108 9.21 -5.50 -6.17
C THR A 108 7.80 -5.59 -5.59
N GLY A 109 6.81 -4.95 -6.22
CA GLY A 109 5.41 -5.04 -5.82
C GLY A 109 4.62 -3.79 -6.16
N THR A 110 3.50 -3.60 -5.47
CA THR A 110 2.54 -2.51 -5.71
C THR A 110 2.20 -1.74 -4.45
N ILE A 111 1.98 -0.44 -4.57
CA ILE A 111 1.52 0.41 -3.48
C ILE A 111 0.42 1.36 -3.97
N ARG A 112 -0.55 1.61 -3.10
CA ARG A 112 -1.59 2.62 -3.34
C ARG A 112 -1.06 3.99 -2.96
N LEU A 113 -1.14 4.95 -3.86
CA LEU A 113 -1.00 6.37 -3.62
C LEU A 113 -2.39 7.00 -3.54
N SER A 114 -2.76 7.53 -2.37
CA SER A 114 -4.09 8.11 -2.13
C SER A 114 -4.02 9.63 -2.25
N LEU A 115 -4.68 10.21 -3.26
CA LEU A 115 -4.73 11.64 -3.56
C LEU A 115 -6.06 12.25 -3.09
N TRP A 116 -5.97 13.30 -2.28
CA TRP A 116 -7.12 13.88 -1.58
C TRP A 116 -7.40 15.31 -2.04
N ASP A 117 -8.67 15.63 -2.22
CA ASP A 117 -9.15 16.98 -2.49
C ASP A 117 -8.39 17.64 -3.65
N SER A 118 -7.65 18.73 -3.38
CA SER A 118 -6.85 19.44 -4.38
C SER A 118 -5.72 18.61 -4.97
N GLU A 119 -5.23 17.57 -4.30
CA GLU A 119 -4.19 16.68 -4.84
C GLU A 119 -4.70 15.87 -6.04
N ILE A 120 -6.02 15.72 -6.20
CA ILE A 120 -6.62 15.03 -7.35
C ILE A 120 -6.35 15.80 -8.63
N GLU A 121 -6.32 17.13 -8.58
CA GLU A 121 -6.08 17.96 -9.77
C GLU A 121 -4.71 17.72 -10.39
N ILE A 122 -3.74 17.22 -9.61
CA ILE A 122 -2.42 16.81 -10.10
C ILE A 122 -2.55 15.77 -11.21
N LEU A 123 -3.55 14.88 -11.14
CA LEU A 123 -3.81 13.88 -12.19
C LEU A 123 -4.18 14.55 -13.51
N ASN A 124 -5.04 15.55 -13.47
CA ASN A 124 -5.49 16.29 -14.64
C ASN A 124 -4.37 17.18 -15.19
N GLU A 125 -3.70 17.93 -14.33
CA GLU A 125 -2.62 18.87 -14.69
C GLU A 125 -1.44 18.16 -15.37
N LEU A 126 -1.03 17.01 -14.83
CA LEU A 126 0.04 16.21 -15.41
C LEU A 126 -0.46 15.25 -16.51
N GLY A 127 -1.78 15.15 -16.70
CA GLY A 127 -2.42 14.21 -17.63
C GLY A 127 -2.05 12.75 -17.33
N ILE A 128 -2.00 12.37 -16.05
CA ILE A 128 -1.60 11.05 -15.58
C ILE A 128 -2.61 10.01 -16.05
N LYS A 129 -2.11 8.98 -16.73
CA LYS A 129 -2.87 7.82 -17.18
C LYS A 129 -2.16 6.53 -16.78
N GLU A 130 -2.86 5.41 -16.93
CA GLU A 130 -2.23 4.09 -16.85
C GLU A 130 -1.00 4.04 -17.75
N ASN A 131 0.00 3.29 -17.29
CA ASN A 131 1.30 3.11 -17.92
C ASN A 131 2.27 4.30 -17.82
N ASP A 132 1.86 5.45 -17.28
CA ASP A 132 2.80 6.54 -16.99
C ASP A 132 3.73 6.16 -15.83
N ALA A 133 5.00 6.57 -15.89
CA ALA A 133 5.93 6.43 -14.78
C ALA A 133 5.94 7.71 -13.94
N LEU A 134 5.72 7.55 -12.64
CA LEU A 134 5.68 8.65 -11.68
C LEU A 134 6.84 8.55 -10.69
N LYS A 135 7.49 9.68 -10.45
CA LYS A 135 8.40 9.89 -9.33
C LYS A 135 7.62 10.58 -8.21
N ILE A 136 7.57 9.91 -7.07
CA ILE A 136 7.08 10.47 -5.81
C ILE A 136 8.31 10.92 -5.03
N THR A 137 8.29 12.16 -4.57
CA THR A 137 9.35 12.73 -3.73
C THR A 137 8.71 13.19 -2.42
N ASN A 138 9.36 12.89 -1.30
CA ASN A 138 9.01 13.30 0.04
C ASN A 138 7.56 12.94 0.44
N GLY A 139 7.11 11.76 0.01
CA GLY A 139 5.87 11.15 0.45
C GLY A 139 5.99 10.61 1.89
N TYR A 140 4.88 10.13 2.44
CA TYR A 140 4.87 9.42 3.71
C TYR A 140 3.92 8.23 3.66
N VAL A 141 4.19 7.23 4.50
CA VAL A 141 3.46 5.97 4.52
C VAL A 141 2.55 5.95 5.72
N LYS A 142 1.27 5.66 5.48
CA LYS A 142 0.25 5.54 6.50
C LYS A 142 -0.50 4.23 6.32
N GLU A 143 -1.02 3.67 7.40
CA GLU A 143 -2.01 2.60 7.28
C GLU A 143 -3.39 3.15 6.94
N ASP A 144 -4.04 2.55 5.94
CA ASP A 144 -5.45 2.76 5.68
C ASP A 144 -6.33 2.12 6.77
N ASN A 145 -7.64 2.35 6.71
CA ASN A 145 -8.58 1.78 7.67
C ASN A 145 -8.71 0.25 7.61
N ARG A 146 -8.08 -0.40 6.64
CA ARG A 146 -7.99 -1.86 6.50
C ARG A 146 -6.62 -2.39 6.96
N GLY A 147 -5.70 -1.52 7.40
CA GLY A 147 -4.35 -1.87 7.84
C GLY A 147 -3.35 -2.08 6.70
N ASN A 148 -3.65 -1.62 5.48
CA ASN A 148 -2.70 -1.66 4.36
C ASN A 148 -1.87 -0.38 4.34
N ASN A 149 -0.58 -0.52 4.00
CA ASN A 149 0.27 0.64 3.75
C ASN A 149 -0.23 1.38 2.49
N GLU A 150 -0.54 2.66 2.65
CA GLU A 150 -0.78 3.61 1.59
C GLU A 150 0.28 4.71 1.61
N LEU A 151 0.70 5.10 0.41
CA LEU A 151 1.55 6.27 0.18
C LEU A 151 0.66 7.52 0.13
N ARG A 152 1.13 8.58 0.77
CA ARG A 152 0.50 9.90 0.82
C ARG A 152 1.49 10.98 0.45
N ILE A 153 0.98 12.08 -0.08
CA ILE A 153 1.77 13.27 -0.35
C ILE A 153 1.61 14.23 0.83
N GLY A 154 2.74 14.66 1.40
CA GLY A 154 2.74 15.70 2.42
C GLY A 154 2.84 17.09 1.79
N LYS A 155 2.81 18.14 2.62
CA LYS A 155 2.96 19.54 2.19
C LYS A 155 4.18 19.81 1.29
N PHE A 156 5.26 19.06 1.50
CA PHE A 156 6.52 19.19 0.77
C PHE A 156 6.75 18.03 -0.22
N GLY A 157 5.73 17.19 -0.42
CA GLY A 157 5.80 16.09 -1.36
C GLY A 157 5.53 16.56 -2.79
N LYS A 158 6.06 15.82 -3.75
CA LYS A 158 5.87 16.10 -5.18
C LYS A 158 5.57 14.82 -5.95
N ILE A 159 4.73 14.94 -6.96
CA ILE A 159 4.47 13.93 -7.96
C ILE A 159 4.94 14.50 -9.28
N GLU A 160 5.79 13.77 -9.99
CA GLU A 160 6.32 14.19 -11.28
C GLU A 160 6.24 13.02 -12.26
N LYS A 161 5.81 13.29 -13.50
CA LYS A 161 6.03 12.34 -14.58
C LYS A 161 7.52 12.21 -14.85
N THR A 162 7.98 10.99 -15.06
CA THR A 162 9.37 10.71 -15.40
C THR A 162 9.43 9.76 -16.59
N GLU A 163 10.44 9.93 -17.44
CA GLU A 163 10.73 8.98 -18.52
C GLU A 163 11.46 7.72 -18.01
N GLY A 164 11.68 7.59 -16.69
CA GLY A 164 12.43 6.47 -16.12
C GLY A 164 13.92 6.49 -16.47
N LYS A 165 14.45 7.58 -17.02
CA LYS A 165 15.88 7.71 -17.36
C LYS A 165 16.74 7.57 -16.09
N GLY A 166 17.47 6.46 -16.00
CA GLY A 166 18.35 6.13 -14.86
C GLY A 166 17.68 5.42 -13.69
N ILE A 167 16.41 5.02 -13.83
CA ILE A 167 15.63 4.30 -12.82
C ILE A 167 14.96 3.12 -13.53
N ASN A 168 15.23 1.89 -13.09
CA ASN A 168 14.58 0.72 -13.68
C ASN A 168 13.09 0.73 -13.27
N VAL A 169 12.25 1.32 -14.11
CA VAL A 169 10.79 1.26 -14.00
C VAL A 169 10.35 0.17 -14.97
N PRO A 170 9.87 -0.99 -14.49
CA PRO A 170 9.44 -2.08 -15.37
C PRO A 170 8.43 -1.57 -16.40
N LYS A 171 8.44 -2.16 -17.61
CA LYS A 171 7.42 -1.84 -18.62
C LYS A 171 6.04 -2.25 -18.11
N SER A 172 5.01 -1.67 -18.68
CA SER A 172 3.61 -2.04 -18.43
C SER A 172 3.38 -3.54 -18.44
N GLU A 173 3.89 -4.21 -19.49
CA GLU A 173 3.86 -5.67 -19.66
C GLU A 173 4.60 -6.42 -18.54
N ASP A 174 5.69 -5.84 -18.01
CA ASP A 174 6.44 -6.42 -16.90
C ASP A 174 5.74 -6.19 -15.56
N ILE A 175 4.90 -5.17 -15.45
CA ILE A 175 4.07 -4.91 -14.27
C ILE A 175 2.83 -5.78 -14.29
N GLU A 176 2.17 -5.95 -15.43
CA GLU A 176 1.16 -7.00 -15.61
C GLU A 176 1.74 -8.36 -15.21
N LYS A 177 3.00 -8.66 -15.59
CA LYS A 177 3.71 -9.84 -15.08
C LYS A 177 4.06 -9.79 -13.59
N VAL A 178 4.19 -8.62 -12.95
CA VAL A 178 4.33 -8.48 -11.49
C VAL A 178 2.98 -8.70 -10.78
N PHE A 179 1.84 -8.39 -11.42
CA PHE A 179 0.50 -8.75 -10.97
C PHE A 179 0.21 -10.24 -11.18
N GLU A 180 0.60 -10.80 -12.32
CA GLU A 180 0.65 -12.26 -12.54
C GLU A 180 1.66 -12.93 -11.59
N LYS A 181 2.65 -12.18 -11.11
CA LYS A 181 3.61 -12.58 -10.06
C LYS A 181 3.31 -11.95 -8.70
N VAL A 182 2.05 -11.66 -8.37
CA VAL A 182 1.68 -11.85 -6.96
C VAL A 182 1.90 -13.34 -6.76
N LYS A 183 3.04 -13.70 -6.15
CA LYS A 183 3.50 -15.08 -6.16
C LYS A 183 2.36 -15.94 -5.62
N ALA A 184 1.77 -16.75 -6.50
CA ALA A 184 0.81 -17.75 -6.09
C ALA A 184 1.51 -18.60 -5.03
N ARG A 185 0.90 -18.66 -3.86
CA ARG A 185 1.48 -19.27 -2.68
C ARG A 185 0.48 -20.26 -2.13
N ASP A 186 1.03 -21.39 -1.76
CA ASP A 186 0.38 -22.32 -0.86
C ASP A 186 0.18 -21.60 0.49
N ILE A 187 -0.98 -21.81 1.11
CA ILE A 187 -1.35 -21.19 2.38
C ILE A 187 -0.29 -21.43 3.46
N THR A 188 0.37 -22.58 3.45
CA THR A 188 1.44 -22.91 4.39
C THR A 188 2.69 -22.04 4.23
N ASP A 189 2.90 -21.44 3.06
CA ASP A 189 4.08 -20.64 2.73
C ASP A 189 3.89 -19.13 2.93
N LEU A 190 2.68 -18.72 3.32
CA LEU A 190 2.31 -17.33 3.58
C LEU A 190 3.04 -16.77 4.80
N ARG A 191 3.55 -15.54 4.67
CA ARG A 191 4.27 -14.84 5.74
C ARG A 191 3.56 -13.57 6.18
N GLU A 192 3.81 -13.15 7.42
CA GLU A 192 3.22 -11.93 7.97
C GLU A 192 3.58 -10.70 7.14
N ASN A 193 2.58 -9.85 6.88
CA ASN A 193 2.65 -8.65 6.03
C ASN A 193 2.93 -8.92 4.55
N GLU A 194 2.96 -10.18 4.11
CA GLU A 194 3.08 -10.54 2.71
C GLU A 194 1.78 -10.20 1.95
N TYR A 195 1.92 -9.73 0.72
CA TYR A 195 0.83 -9.64 -0.23
C TYR A 195 0.94 -10.82 -1.20
N SER A 196 -0.07 -11.67 -1.25
CA SER A 196 -0.03 -12.96 -1.96
C SER A 196 -1.32 -13.24 -2.71
N GLU A 197 -1.24 -14.16 -3.67
CA GLU A 197 -2.37 -14.73 -4.38
C GLU A 197 -2.52 -16.16 -3.89
N VAL A 198 -3.75 -16.51 -3.52
CA VAL A 198 -4.10 -17.83 -3.02
C VAL A 198 -5.31 -18.29 -3.81
N ARG A 199 -5.19 -19.44 -4.47
CA ARG A 199 -6.33 -20.15 -5.04
C ARG A 199 -6.83 -21.12 -3.98
N ALA A 200 -8.04 -20.91 -3.49
CA ALA A 200 -8.57 -21.75 -2.42
C ALA A 200 -10.09 -21.91 -2.49
N SER A 201 -10.55 -23.02 -1.93
CA SER A 201 -11.96 -23.31 -1.67
C SER A 201 -12.42 -22.67 -0.37
N PHE A 202 -13.61 -22.09 -0.37
CA PHE A 202 -14.24 -21.63 0.87
C PHE A 202 -14.74 -22.84 1.67
N VAL A 203 -14.13 -23.18 2.80
CA VAL A 203 -14.52 -24.39 3.57
C VAL A 203 -15.48 -24.11 4.71
N GLN A 204 -15.44 -22.90 5.27
CA GLN A 204 -16.33 -22.53 6.37
C GLN A 204 -16.62 -21.04 6.39
N LEU A 205 -17.90 -20.67 6.51
CA LEU A 205 -18.34 -19.31 6.77
C LEU A 205 -18.69 -19.12 8.25
N PHE A 206 -18.08 -18.15 8.91
CA PHE A 206 -18.38 -17.88 10.31
C PHE A 206 -19.67 -17.08 10.45
N ARG A 207 -20.68 -17.70 11.07
CA ARG A 207 -22.00 -17.11 11.30
C ARG A 207 -21.95 -16.08 12.43
N ARG A 208 -21.57 -14.85 12.09
CA ARG A 208 -21.63 -13.67 12.96
C ARG A 208 -22.44 -12.58 12.28
N ASN A 209 -22.96 -11.60 13.02
CA ASN A 209 -23.62 -10.46 12.38
C ASN A 209 -22.66 -9.81 11.35
N PRO A 210 -22.96 -9.90 10.04
CA PRO A 210 -22.06 -9.41 8.99
C PRO A 210 -22.20 -7.90 8.77
N PHE A 211 -23.25 -7.29 9.31
CA PHE A 211 -23.62 -5.92 9.00
C PHE A 211 -22.83 -4.94 9.85
N PHE A 212 -22.29 -3.92 9.18
CA PHE A 212 -21.73 -2.73 9.80
C PHE A 212 -22.55 -1.53 9.40
N GLU A 213 -23.07 -0.84 10.40
CA GLU A 213 -23.76 0.44 10.23
C GLU A 213 -22.72 1.53 9.98
N VAL A 214 -22.77 2.10 8.78
CA VAL A 214 -21.88 3.17 8.38
C VAL A 214 -22.68 4.40 7.99
N CYS A 215 -22.07 5.56 8.20
CA CYS A 215 -22.63 6.82 7.76
C CYS A 215 -22.69 6.82 6.22
N PRO A 216 -23.84 7.12 5.59
CA PRO A 216 -23.95 7.17 4.13
C PRO A 216 -23.06 8.25 3.51
N LYS A 217 -22.62 9.24 4.30
CA LYS A 217 -21.79 10.35 3.82
C LYS A 217 -20.28 10.06 3.92
N CYS A 218 -19.84 9.38 4.98
CA CYS A 218 -18.41 9.21 5.29
C CYS A 218 -17.94 7.76 5.35
N GLU A 219 -18.87 6.82 5.29
CA GLU A 219 -18.68 5.39 5.45
C GLU A 219 -17.89 4.96 6.71
N THR A 220 -17.82 5.84 7.71
CA THR A 220 -17.31 5.51 9.04
C THR A 220 -18.44 4.91 9.87
N ARG A 221 -18.09 4.02 10.79
CA ARG A 221 -19.04 3.38 11.69
C ARG A 221 -19.86 4.42 12.47
N VAL A 222 -21.18 4.21 12.51
CA VAL A 222 -22.10 5.01 13.34
C VAL A 222 -22.41 4.27 14.64
N GLU A 223 -22.76 5.02 15.68
CA GLU A 223 -23.12 4.49 16.99
C GLU A 223 -24.61 4.74 17.25
N LYS A 224 -25.28 3.79 17.90
CA LYS A 224 -26.68 3.94 18.27
C LYS A 224 -26.79 4.64 19.63
N SER A 225 -27.46 5.79 19.67
CA SER A 225 -27.77 6.54 20.89
C SER A 225 -29.28 6.63 21.06
N GLY A 226 -29.84 5.76 21.91
CA GLY A 226 -31.29 5.56 21.99
C GLY A 226 -31.85 4.97 20.69
N ASP A 227 -32.81 5.67 20.08
CA ASP A 227 -33.42 5.27 18.79
C ASP A 227 -32.77 5.95 17.57
N VAL A 228 -31.75 6.78 17.78
CA VAL A 228 -31.10 7.55 16.71
C VAL A 228 -29.69 7.04 16.47
N TRP A 229 -29.32 6.93 15.21
CA TRP A 229 -27.96 6.61 14.79
C TRP A 229 -27.16 7.90 14.64
N VAL A 230 -25.99 7.92 15.28
CA VAL A 230 -25.13 9.10 15.35
C VAL A 230 -23.78 8.78 14.75
N CYS A 231 -23.42 9.51 13.70
CA CYS A 231 -22.06 9.61 13.22
C CYS A 231 -21.29 10.61 14.09
N LYS A 232 -20.09 10.25 14.56
CA LYS A 232 -19.21 11.18 15.30
C LYS A 232 -18.93 12.48 14.55
N GLU A 233 -19.03 12.43 13.23
CA GLU A 233 -18.65 13.50 12.34
C GLU A 233 -19.83 14.22 11.67
N HIS A 234 -20.98 13.56 11.51
CA HIS A 234 -22.15 14.10 10.79
C HIS A 234 -23.41 14.19 11.65
N GLY A 235 -23.33 13.82 12.93
CA GLY A 235 -24.47 13.80 13.83
C GLY A 235 -25.49 12.73 13.42
N ASN A 236 -26.77 13.06 13.58
CA ASN A 236 -27.86 12.12 13.34
C ASN A 236 -27.94 11.74 11.85
N THR A 237 -27.96 10.45 11.55
CA THR A 237 -28.05 9.94 10.18
C THR A 237 -28.75 8.60 10.16
N GLU A 238 -29.44 8.27 9.08
CA GLU A 238 -29.86 6.89 8.82
C GLU A 238 -28.66 6.09 8.28
N PRO A 239 -28.34 4.91 8.84
CA PRO A 239 -27.16 4.16 8.44
C PRO A 239 -27.33 3.47 7.09
N LYS A 240 -26.26 3.48 6.28
CA LYS A 240 -26.08 2.48 5.23
C LYS A 240 -25.44 1.22 5.84
N TYR A 241 -25.78 0.06 5.30
CA TYR A 241 -25.21 -1.21 5.74
C TYR A 241 -24.12 -1.67 4.79
N GLN A 242 -22.97 -2.02 5.35
CA GLN A 242 -21.87 -2.69 4.63
C GLN A 242 -21.66 -4.07 5.22
N LEU A 243 -21.14 -4.99 4.41
CA LEU A 243 -20.85 -6.36 4.85
C LEU A 243 -19.40 -6.49 5.29
N VAL A 244 -19.18 -7.27 6.35
CA VAL A 244 -17.88 -7.87 6.67
C VAL A 244 -18.15 -9.32 7.00
N ILE A 245 -17.59 -10.21 6.19
CA ILE A 245 -17.67 -11.64 6.42
C ILE A 245 -16.29 -12.21 6.66
N SER A 246 -16.24 -13.28 7.44
CA SER A 246 -15.02 -14.02 7.70
C SER A 246 -15.31 -15.50 7.64
N GLY A 247 -14.30 -16.26 7.27
CA GLY A 247 -14.41 -17.69 7.10
C GLY A 247 -13.05 -18.33 7.08
N VAL A 248 -13.01 -19.58 6.63
CA VAL A 248 -11.79 -20.35 6.42
C VAL A 248 -11.77 -20.74 4.94
N ILE A 249 -10.60 -20.54 4.32
CA ILE A 249 -10.29 -21.07 3.00
C ILE A 249 -9.25 -22.16 3.13
N ASP A 250 -9.26 -23.10 2.20
CA ASP A 250 -8.32 -24.22 2.11
C ASP A 250 -7.90 -24.40 0.65
N ASP A 251 -6.60 -24.54 0.41
CA ASP A 251 -6.00 -24.74 -0.93
C ASP A 251 -5.41 -26.14 -1.11
N GLY A 252 -5.62 -27.04 -0.15
CA GLY A 252 -5.04 -28.37 -0.10
C GLY A 252 -3.66 -28.44 0.56
N SER A 253 -2.92 -27.32 0.65
CA SER A 253 -1.67 -27.24 1.43
C SER A 253 -1.95 -26.97 2.91
N GLY A 254 -2.98 -26.18 3.19
CA GLY A 254 -3.40 -25.80 4.53
C GLY A 254 -4.63 -24.90 4.48
N ASN A 255 -4.97 -24.32 5.64
CA ASN A 255 -6.10 -23.41 5.74
C ASN A 255 -5.73 -22.12 6.48
N ILE A 256 -6.41 -21.03 6.11
CA ILE A 256 -6.23 -19.73 6.73
C ILE A 256 -7.57 -19.03 6.90
N ARG A 257 -7.68 -18.21 7.96
CA ARG A 257 -8.85 -17.37 8.17
C ARG A 257 -8.84 -16.23 7.15
N ILE A 258 -9.95 -16.04 6.44
CA ILE A 258 -10.11 -14.91 5.52
C ILE A 258 -11.00 -13.81 6.11
N ILE A 259 -10.77 -12.60 5.65
CA ILE A 259 -11.63 -11.44 5.94
C ILE A 259 -11.95 -10.74 4.63
N LEU A 260 -13.25 -10.58 4.36
CA LEU A 260 -13.79 -9.92 3.17
C LEU A 260 -14.62 -8.71 3.61
N PHE A 261 -14.35 -7.57 3.00
CA PHE A 261 -15.04 -6.30 3.31
C PHE A 261 -15.89 -5.86 2.11
N ARG A 262 -17.06 -5.30 2.41
CA ARG A 262 -17.90 -4.52 1.50
C ARG A 262 -18.25 -5.30 0.22
N ASP A 263 -17.90 -4.75 -0.93
CA ASP A 263 -18.11 -5.28 -2.28
C ASP A 263 -17.45 -6.64 -2.49
N LEU A 264 -16.32 -6.93 -1.83
CA LEU A 264 -15.70 -8.26 -1.88
C LEU A 264 -16.57 -9.32 -1.20
N ALA A 265 -17.20 -8.95 -0.07
CA ALA A 265 -18.16 -9.83 0.60
C ALA A 265 -19.41 -10.02 -0.26
N GLU A 266 -19.95 -8.97 -0.87
CA GLU A 266 -21.07 -9.07 -1.82
C GLU A 266 -20.75 -10.00 -3.00
N LYS A 267 -19.54 -9.89 -3.56
CA LYS A 267 -19.08 -10.70 -4.72
C LYS A 267 -18.96 -12.19 -4.37
N VAL A 268 -18.45 -12.50 -3.18
CA VAL A 268 -18.35 -13.88 -2.68
C VAL A 268 -19.71 -14.47 -2.35
N LEU A 269 -20.61 -13.66 -1.77
CA LEU A 269 -21.96 -14.09 -1.42
C LEU A 269 -22.96 -14.06 -2.58
N ASP A 270 -22.59 -13.42 -3.69
CA ASP A 270 -23.45 -13.19 -4.85
C ASP A 270 -24.77 -12.45 -4.51
N LYS A 271 -24.69 -11.53 -3.55
CA LYS A 271 -25.84 -10.79 -3.00
C LYS A 271 -25.42 -9.39 -2.55
N LYS A 272 -26.30 -8.40 -2.74
CA LYS A 272 -26.08 -7.04 -2.25
C LYS A 272 -26.35 -6.92 -0.75
N ALA A 273 -25.60 -6.05 -0.07
CA ALA A 273 -25.75 -5.79 1.35
C ALA A 273 -27.18 -5.35 1.71
N GLU A 274 -27.80 -4.56 0.84
CA GLU A 274 -29.16 -4.03 0.98
C GLU A 274 -30.19 -5.16 0.98
N ASP A 275 -30.13 -6.07 -0.01
CA ASP A 275 -31.01 -7.25 -0.10
C ASP A 275 -30.89 -8.16 1.12
N LEU A 276 -29.65 -8.42 1.56
CA LEU A 276 -29.39 -9.25 2.74
C LEU A 276 -29.92 -8.58 4.01
N LYS A 277 -29.81 -7.25 4.11
CA LYS A 277 -30.31 -6.51 5.27
C LYS A 277 -31.83 -6.57 5.36
N GLU A 278 -32.52 -6.41 4.24
CA GLU A 278 -33.97 -6.52 4.16
C GLU A 278 -34.44 -7.91 4.64
N ARG A 279 -33.81 -8.98 4.11
CA ARG A 279 -34.08 -10.36 4.54
C ARG A 279 -33.89 -10.55 6.04
N SER A 280 -32.73 -10.13 6.57
CA SER A 280 -32.43 -10.26 8.00
C SER A 280 -33.42 -9.53 8.90
N SER A 281 -34.00 -8.43 8.42
CA SER A 281 -34.97 -7.64 9.17
C SER A 281 -36.35 -8.29 9.18
N LYS A 282 -36.76 -8.90 8.05
CA LYS A 282 -38.01 -9.68 7.95
C LYS A 282 -38.00 -10.90 8.87
N GLU A 283 -36.85 -11.56 8.98
CA GLU A 283 -36.68 -12.77 9.80
C GLU A 283 -36.31 -12.45 11.26
N ALA A 284 -36.10 -11.18 11.59
CA ALA A 284 -35.62 -10.70 12.90
C ALA A 284 -34.34 -11.40 13.41
N ASP A 285 -33.55 -11.99 12.51
CA ASP A 285 -32.30 -12.69 12.79
C ASP A 285 -31.21 -12.24 11.79
N PRO A 286 -30.16 -11.53 12.23
CA PRO A 286 -29.00 -11.20 11.39
C PRO A 286 -28.26 -12.40 10.81
N LEU A 287 -28.41 -13.60 11.40
CA LEU A 287 -27.73 -14.82 10.98
C LEU A 287 -28.52 -15.64 9.94
N SER A 288 -29.79 -15.29 9.68
CA SER A 288 -30.61 -15.84 8.61
C SER A 288 -29.97 -15.70 7.23
N ILE A 289 -29.16 -14.66 7.05
CA ILE A 289 -28.48 -14.39 5.78
C ILE A 289 -27.59 -15.54 5.37
N TYR A 290 -27.07 -16.31 6.33
CA TYR A 290 -26.23 -17.49 6.09
C TYR A 290 -27.03 -18.74 5.68
N GLU A 291 -28.35 -18.72 5.79
CA GLU A 291 -29.19 -19.83 5.36
C GLU A 291 -29.29 -19.88 3.84
N ASN A 292 -29.05 -21.07 3.29
CA ASN A 292 -29.00 -21.33 1.84
C ASN A 292 -27.90 -20.53 1.12
N MET A 293 -26.83 -20.14 1.83
CA MET A 293 -25.64 -19.59 1.19
C MET A 293 -24.80 -20.69 0.54
N ASP A 294 -24.87 -20.74 -0.77
CA ASP A 294 -24.04 -21.60 -1.61
C ASP A 294 -22.68 -20.93 -1.84
N VAL A 295 -21.85 -20.88 -0.80
CA VAL A 295 -20.45 -20.39 -0.91
C VAL A 295 -19.44 -21.48 -0.55
N ILE A 296 -19.82 -22.41 0.32
CA ILE A 296 -18.94 -23.48 0.78
C ILE A 296 -18.64 -24.41 -0.41
N GLY A 297 -17.36 -24.72 -0.60
CA GLY A 297 -16.86 -25.52 -1.72
C GLY A 297 -16.63 -24.74 -3.01
N LYS A 298 -17.00 -23.45 -3.08
CA LYS A 298 -16.66 -22.61 -4.24
C LYS A 298 -15.19 -22.19 -4.17
N GLU A 299 -14.53 -22.28 -5.33
CA GLU A 299 -13.14 -21.86 -5.51
C GLU A 299 -13.05 -20.41 -5.98
N PHE A 300 -12.10 -19.70 -5.39
CA PHE A 300 -11.78 -18.32 -5.73
C PHE A 300 -10.27 -18.16 -5.90
N VAL A 301 -9.89 -17.23 -6.77
CA VAL A 301 -8.55 -16.65 -6.79
C VAL A 301 -8.61 -15.39 -5.93
N LEU A 302 -7.87 -15.40 -4.83
CA LEU A 302 -7.93 -14.37 -3.79
C LEU A 302 -6.58 -13.66 -3.71
N ARG A 303 -6.57 -12.34 -3.87
CA ARG A 303 -5.37 -11.52 -3.64
C ARG A 303 -5.56 -10.67 -2.41
N GLY A 304 -4.59 -10.70 -1.53
CA GLY A 304 -4.74 -10.09 -0.21
C GLY A 304 -3.45 -10.02 0.56
N ARG A 305 -3.53 -9.35 1.71
CA ARG A 305 -2.43 -9.22 2.65
C ARG A 305 -2.61 -10.18 3.81
N VAL A 306 -1.55 -10.90 4.14
CA VAL A 306 -1.49 -11.72 5.35
C VAL A 306 -1.19 -10.81 6.54
N ARG A 307 -2.02 -10.87 7.57
CA ARG A 307 -1.90 -10.06 8.78
C ARG A 307 -1.97 -10.95 10.01
N LYS A 308 -1.12 -10.70 11.00
CA LYS A 308 -1.28 -11.30 12.32
C LYS A 308 -2.29 -10.51 13.14
N ASN A 309 -3.33 -11.18 13.61
CA ASN A 309 -4.30 -10.59 14.51
C ASN A 309 -3.66 -10.41 15.90
N GLN A 310 -3.58 -9.18 16.40
CA GLN A 310 -2.90 -8.87 17.66
C GLN A 310 -3.57 -9.47 18.90
N PHE A 311 -4.87 -9.77 18.84
CA PHE A 311 -5.62 -10.32 19.98
C PHE A 311 -5.58 -11.84 20.04
N THR A 312 -5.64 -12.50 18.88
CA THR A 312 -5.70 -13.97 18.79
C THR A 312 -4.36 -14.59 18.42
N GLU A 313 -3.38 -13.77 18.05
CA GLU A 313 -2.08 -14.16 17.50
C GLU A 313 -2.14 -15.04 16.23
N ARG A 314 -3.32 -15.18 15.63
CA ARG A 314 -3.53 -15.98 14.41
C ARG A 314 -3.28 -15.16 13.16
N MET A 315 -2.81 -15.83 12.12
CA MET A 315 -2.68 -15.27 10.79
C MET A 315 -4.05 -15.19 10.11
N GLU A 316 -4.33 -14.06 9.47
CA GLU A 316 -5.56 -13.77 8.75
C GLU A 316 -5.18 -13.25 7.36
N PHE A 317 -5.90 -13.71 6.35
CA PHE A 317 -5.75 -13.23 4.99
C PHE A 317 -6.83 -12.16 4.72
N VAL A 318 -6.41 -10.90 4.72
CA VAL A 318 -7.27 -9.75 4.45
C VAL A 318 -7.35 -9.58 2.94
N VAL A 319 -8.50 -9.91 2.38
CA VAL A 319 -8.69 -9.93 0.93
C VAL A 319 -8.86 -8.51 0.40
N ASN A 320 -8.12 -8.22 -0.67
CA ASN A 320 -8.19 -6.96 -1.40
C ASN A 320 -8.87 -7.12 -2.76
N GLU A 321 -8.79 -8.31 -3.36
CA GLU A 321 -9.40 -8.65 -4.64
C GLU A 321 -9.87 -10.11 -4.62
N VAL A 322 -11.01 -10.34 -5.27
CA VAL A 322 -11.61 -11.67 -5.44
C VAL A 322 -11.93 -11.86 -6.91
N GLU A 323 -11.47 -12.96 -7.49
CA GLU A 323 -11.91 -13.44 -8.80
C GLU A 323 -12.54 -14.83 -8.62
N ARG A 324 -13.63 -15.09 -9.35
CA ARG A 324 -14.13 -16.46 -9.48
C ARG A 324 -13.14 -17.23 -10.34
N MET A 325 -12.89 -18.48 -9.98
CA MET A 325 -12.01 -19.32 -10.76
C MET A 325 -12.55 -19.48 -12.20
N ASP A 326 -11.71 -19.16 -13.18
CA ASP A 326 -11.92 -19.53 -14.57
C ASP A 326 -11.18 -20.83 -14.85
N VAL A 327 -11.94 -21.91 -15.02
CA VAL A 327 -11.40 -23.26 -15.22
C VAL A 327 -10.57 -23.35 -16.49
N GLU A 328 -10.98 -22.68 -17.57
CA GLU A 328 -10.24 -22.74 -18.84
C GLU A 328 -8.93 -21.97 -18.76
N LYS A 329 -8.94 -20.81 -18.12
CA LYS A 329 -7.72 -20.01 -17.86
C LYS A 329 -6.75 -20.80 -16.99
N GLU A 330 -7.24 -21.47 -15.95
CA GLU A 330 -6.38 -22.24 -15.05
C GLU A 330 -5.77 -23.47 -15.73
N ILE A 331 -6.55 -24.20 -16.54
CA ILE A 331 -6.01 -25.34 -17.29
C ILE A 331 -4.83 -24.89 -18.16
N LYS A 332 -4.93 -23.72 -18.81
CA LYS A 332 -3.83 -23.15 -19.60
C LYS A 332 -2.61 -22.86 -18.73
N ASN A 333 -2.79 -22.19 -17.59
CA ASN A 333 -1.70 -21.88 -16.66
C ASN A 333 -1.00 -23.15 -16.13
N LEU A 334 -1.75 -24.19 -15.77
CA LEU A 334 -1.21 -25.46 -15.29
C LEU A 334 -0.42 -26.18 -16.39
N LEU A 335 -0.92 -26.16 -17.62
CA LEU A 335 -0.23 -26.75 -18.77
C LEU A 335 1.09 -26.02 -19.08
N GLU A 336 1.18 -24.72 -18.84
CA GLU A 336 2.44 -23.97 -18.96
C GLU A 336 3.43 -24.37 -17.85
N ARG A 337 2.98 -24.46 -16.59
CA ARG A 337 3.83 -24.87 -15.46
C ARG A 337 4.40 -26.28 -15.56
N ILE A 338 3.75 -27.18 -16.29
CA ILE A 338 4.24 -28.56 -16.52
C ILE A 338 5.31 -28.61 -17.63
N LYS A 339 5.36 -27.60 -18.50
CA LYS A 339 6.32 -27.55 -19.61
C LYS A 339 7.69 -26.98 -19.23
N ASP A 340 7.75 -26.23 -18.13
CA ASP A 340 8.98 -25.69 -17.52
C ASP A 340 9.66 -26.70 -16.58
#